data_AF-A0ABD2HWG2-F1
#
_entry.id   AF-A0ABD2HWG2-F1
#
_cell.length_a   1.000
_cell.length_b   1.000
_cell.length_c   1.000
_cell.angle_alpha   90.00
_cell.angle_beta   90.00
_cell.angle_gamma   90.00
#
_symmetry.space_group_name_H-M   'P 1'
#
loop_
_entity.id
_entity.type
_entity.pdbx_description
1 polymer ?
#
loop_
_entity_poly.entity_id
_entity_poly.type
_entity_poly.pdbx_seq_one_letter_code
_entity_poly.pdbx_strand_id
1 'polypeptide(L)'
;MRLLTLLCVAFTIPTVFSAPKKDESIAIPTNRMSQQQKQMEEADPAKLVKKAKSEDKDEKLEAVTEIRGMLEEGFKNFAEMPLINRFISADVLGPLVDCLSDYNSSQPQLVANAMATLAIIATRKAKLIFEVQNVMDYLNYWLMNSTDDEVKKNAVSILKKIMPNVRILAGI
;
A
#
# COMPACT_ATOMS: atom_id res chain seq x y z
N MET A 1 -16.81 -21.71 -52.78
CA MET A 1 -15.49 -21.28 -53.26
C MET A 1 -14.69 -20.68 -52.11
N ARG A 2 -13.43 -21.12 -51.97
CA ARG A 2 -12.35 -20.65 -51.08
C ARG A 2 -12.43 -20.98 -49.57
N LEU A 3 -12.03 -22.21 -49.31
CA LEU A 3 -11.33 -22.73 -48.13
C LEU A 3 -9.92 -22.10 -48.05
N LEU A 4 -9.45 -21.68 -46.87
CA LEU A 4 -8.00 -21.55 -46.58
C LEU A 4 -7.74 -21.56 -45.06
N THR A 5 -7.46 -22.75 -44.56
CA THR A 5 -6.72 -23.08 -43.34
C THR A 5 -5.20 -23.01 -43.59
N LEU A 6 -4.42 -23.10 -42.51
CA LEU A 6 -2.94 -23.19 -42.33
C LEU A 6 -2.36 -21.88 -41.74
N LEU A 7 -1.43 -21.89 -40.78
CA LEU A 7 -0.38 -22.88 -40.49
C LEU A 7 0.12 -22.70 -39.03
N CYS A 8 0.15 -23.78 -38.23
CA CYS A 8 0.98 -23.85 -37.02
C CYS A 8 2.44 -24.04 -37.44
N VAL A 9 3.36 -23.24 -36.90
CA VAL A 9 4.80 -23.50 -37.01
C VAL A 9 5.34 -23.77 -35.62
N ALA A 10 5.58 -25.04 -35.34
CA ALA A 10 6.40 -25.52 -34.24
C ALA A 10 7.87 -25.27 -34.61
N PHE A 11 8.58 -24.50 -33.80
CA PHE A 11 10.04 -24.36 -33.91
C PHE A 11 10.70 -25.55 -33.21
N THR A 12 11.26 -26.46 -33.99
CA THR A 12 12.23 -27.46 -33.53
C THR A 12 13.64 -26.86 -33.57
N ILE A 13 14.31 -26.80 -32.42
CA ILE A 13 15.73 -26.43 -32.33
C ILE A 13 16.57 -27.71 -32.47
N PRO A 14 17.61 -27.75 -33.31
CA PRO A 14 18.47 -28.93 -33.44
C PRO A 14 19.40 -29.08 -32.23
N THR A 15 19.48 -30.31 -31.73
CA THR A 15 20.50 -30.78 -30.78
C THR A 15 21.84 -30.97 -31.50
N VAL A 16 22.90 -30.35 -30.99
CA VAL A 16 24.28 -30.77 -31.29
C VAL A 16 24.96 -31.14 -29.98
N PHE A 17 25.28 -32.42 -29.89
CA PHE A 17 26.07 -33.03 -28.85
C PHE A 17 27.54 -32.84 -29.21
N SER A 18 28.31 -32.13 -28.39
CA SER A 18 29.76 -32.22 -28.40
C SER A 18 30.29 -31.81 -27.02
N ALA A 19 31.00 -32.72 -26.37
CA ALA A 19 31.80 -32.54 -25.17
C ALA A 19 33.12 -33.30 -25.40
N PRO A 20 34.20 -33.12 -24.61
CA PRO A 20 34.40 -32.19 -23.48
C PRO A 20 35.73 -31.39 -23.57
N LYS A 21 35.92 -30.36 -22.73
CA LYS A 21 37.17 -30.12 -21.96
C LYS A 21 37.10 -28.89 -21.02
N LYS A 22 37.37 -29.19 -19.75
CA LYS A 22 38.02 -28.45 -18.65
C LYS A 22 37.78 -26.94 -18.43
N ASP A 23 37.27 -26.70 -17.22
CA ASP A 23 37.62 -25.65 -16.24
C ASP A 23 37.60 -24.19 -16.70
N GLU A 24 36.45 -23.56 -16.49
CA GLU A 24 36.37 -22.36 -15.65
C GLU A 24 34.94 -22.23 -15.09
N SER A 25 34.78 -22.42 -13.78
CA SER A 25 33.50 -22.31 -13.08
C SER A 25 33.08 -20.83 -13.02
N ILE A 26 32.46 -20.32 -14.09
CA ILE A 26 31.68 -19.08 -14.01
C ILE A 26 30.29 -19.48 -13.53
N ALA A 27 30.12 -19.45 -12.21
CA ALA A 27 28.82 -19.56 -11.57
C ALA A 27 27.91 -18.46 -12.13
N ILE A 28 27.07 -18.80 -13.10
CA ILE A 28 25.96 -17.96 -13.52
C ILE A 28 25.05 -17.87 -12.29
N PRO A 29 24.87 -16.70 -11.66
CA PRO A 29 23.95 -16.60 -10.55
C PRO A 29 22.53 -16.64 -11.13
N THR A 30 21.96 -17.84 -11.21
CA THR A 30 20.52 -18.10 -11.45
C THR A 30 19.69 -17.64 -10.24
N ASN A 31 19.99 -16.47 -9.67
CA ASN A 31 19.44 -16.03 -8.40
C ASN A 31 18.99 -14.56 -8.38
N ARG A 32 18.91 -13.87 -9.53
CA ARG A 32 18.38 -12.50 -9.57
C ARG A 32 16.85 -12.42 -9.72
N MET A 33 16.22 -13.34 -10.44
CA MET A 33 14.74 -13.38 -10.50
C MET A 33 14.12 -13.87 -9.18
N SER A 34 14.78 -14.83 -8.51
CA SER A 34 14.33 -15.39 -7.23
C SER A 34 14.43 -14.39 -6.07
N GLN A 35 15.22 -13.31 -6.20
CA GLN A 35 15.38 -12.28 -5.16
C GLN A 35 14.36 -11.14 -5.29
N GLN A 36 13.98 -10.75 -6.51
CA GLN A 36 12.91 -9.77 -6.71
C GLN A 36 11.51 -10.33 -6.38
N GLN A 37 11.29 -11.64 -6.58
CA GLN A 37 10.05 -12.29 -6.15
C GLN A 37 10.01 -12.60 -4.64
N LYS A 38 11.15 -12.70 -3.96
CA LYS A 38 11.23 -12.96 -2.51
C LYS A 38 10.99 -11.74 -1.61
N GLN A 39 11.04 -10.51 -2.14
CA GLN A 39 10.70 -9.32 -1.36
C GLN A 39 9.22 -8.98 -1.40
N MET A 40 8.46 -9.55 -2.34
CA MET A 40 7.00 -9.35 -2.42
C MET A 40 6.22 -10.45 -1.68
N GLU A 41 6.93 -11.44 -1.16
CA GLU A 41 6.43 -12.48 -0.25
C GLU A 41 6.83 -12.06 1.19
N GLU A 42 5.84 -11.79 2.05
CA GLU A 42 5.89 -11.73 3.53
C GLU A 42 5.80 -10.41 4.31
N ALA A 43 5.41 -9.28 3.73
CA ALA A 43 4.66 -8.35 4.57
C ALA A 43 3.21 -8.89 4.71
N ASP A 44 2.99 -9.72 5.72
CA ASP A 44 1.68 -10.26 6.06
C ASP A 44 0.80 -9.12 6.61
N PRO A 45 -0.26 -8.71 5.88
CA PRO A 45 -1.12 -7.62 6.31
C PRO A 45 -1.70 -7.83 7.70
N ALA A 46 -1.98 -9.08 8.09
CA ALA A 46 -2.49 -9.38 9.43
C ALA A 46 -1.45 -9.12 10.52
N LYS A 47 -0.17 -9.45 10.28
CA LYS A 47 0.93 -9.16 11.22
C LYS A 47 1.13 -7.66 11.37
N LEU A 48 1.15 -6.91 10.27
CA LEU A 48 1.31 -5.46 10.31
C LEU A 48 0.15 -4.78 11.01
N VAL A 49 -1.10 -5.20 10.75
CA VAL A 49 -2.26 -4.63 11.45
C VAL A 49 -2.23 -4.97 12.93
N LYS A 50 -1.76 -6.16 13.31
CA LYS A 50 -1.56 -6.50 14.73
C LYS A 50 -0.54 -5.58 15.40
N LYS A 51 0.59 -5.30 14.74
CA LYS A 51 1.59 -4.34 15.23
C LYS A 51 1.05 -2.91 15.30
N ALA A 52 0.24 -2.49 14.34
CA ALA A 52 -0.43 -1.19 14.36
C ALA A 52 -1.42 -1.03 15.54
N LYS A 53 -1.87 -2.16 16.13
CA LYS A 53 -2.68 -2.19 17.36
C LYS A 53 -1.84 -2.19 18.64
N SER A 54 -0.51 -2.26 18.55
CA SER A 54 0.37 -2.29 19.72
C SER A 54 0.18 -1.05 20.61
N GLU A 55 0.44 -1.18 21.89
CA GLU A 55 0.54 -0.03 22.80
C GLU A 55 1.90 0.66 22.67
N ASP A 56 2.91 -0.08 22.20
CA ASP A 56 4.22 0.47 21.89
C ASP A 56 4.11 1.40 20.67
N LYS A 57 4.47 2.66 20.89
CA LYS A 57 4.31 3.71 19.88
C LYS A 57 5.30 3.55 18.73
N ASP A 58 6.49 3.03 18.99
CA ASP A 58 7.53 2.86 17.97
C ASP A 58 7.19 1.66 17.07
N GLU A 59 6.73 0.54 17.65
CA GLU A 59 6.20 -0.61 16.92
C GLU A 59 4.99 -0.20 16.06
N LYS A 60 4.10 0.62 16.63
CA LYS A 60 2.94 1.16 15.90
C LYS A 60 3.37 2.06 14.74
N LEU A 61 4.32 2.97 14.96
CA LEU A 61 4.84 3.87 13.93
C LEU A 61 5.52 3.08 12.81
N GLU A 62 6.36 2.10 13.14
CA GLU A 62 7.02 1.23 12.17
C GLU A 62 5.97 0.52 11.30
N ALA A 63 4.97 -0.11 11.94
CA ALA A 63 3.92 -0.83 11.24
C ALA A 63 3.10 0.08 10.32
N VAL A 64 2.65 1.25 10.79
CA VAL A 64 1.87 2.19 9.98
C VAL A 64 2.70 2.74 8.82
N THR A 65 3.99 2.99 9.04
CA THR A 65 4.92 3.42 7.98
C THR A 65 5.11 2.34 6.92
N GLU A 66 5.24 1.08 7.32
CA GLU A 66 5.38 -0.05 6.40
C GLU A 66 4.09 -0.27 5.59
N ILE A 67 2.92 -0.22 6.24
CA ILE A 67 1.61 -0.30 5.57
C ILE A 67 1.50 0.80 4.51
N ARG A 68 1.84 2.05 4.87
CA ARG A 68 1.86 3.17 3.93
C ARG A 68 2.76 2.87 2.73
N GLY A 69 4.00 2.47 2.98
CA GLY A 69 4.99 2.17 1.93
C GLY A 69 4.51 1.09 0.97
N MET A 70 3.90 0.02 1.49
CA MET A 70 3.31 -1.04 0.67
C MET A 70 2.15 -0.54 -0.20
N LEU A 71 1.29 0.32 0.33
CA LEU A 71 0.18 0.88 -0.43
C LEU A 71 0.64 1.87 -1.50
N GLU A 72 1.64 2.69 -1.20
CA GLU A 72 2.27 3.60 -2.18
C GLU A 72 2.96 2.82 -3.31
N GLU A 73 3.69 1.76 -2.98
CA GLU A 73 4.32 0.90 -3.98
C GLU A 73 3.28 0.14 -4.80
N GLY A 74 2.21 -0.33 -4.15
CA GLY A 74 1.04 -0.88 -4.81
C GLY A 74 0.44 0.09 -5.84
N PHE A 75 0.32 1.37 -5.48
CA PHE A 75 -0.19 2.41 -6.37
C PHE A 75 0.71 2.67 -7.57
N LYS A 76 2.04 2.68 -7.37
CA LYS A 76 3.02 2.85 -8.46
C LYS A 76 2.99 1.68 -9.45
N ASN A 77 2.72 0.47 -8.95
CA ASN A 77 2.73 -0.76 -9.74
C ASN A 77 1.33 -1.20 -10.21
N PHE A 78 0.30 -0.34 -10.10
CA PHE A 78 -1.09 -0.65 -10.46
C PHE A 78 -1.67 -1.90 -9.76
N ALA A 79 -1.17 -2.18 -8.56
CA ALA A 79 -1.55 -3.30 -7.69
C ALA A 79 -2.20 -2.82 -6.38
N GLU A 80 -2.68 -1.58 -6.33
CA GLU A 80 -3.20 -0.97 -5.10
C GLU A 80 -4.49 -1.64 -4.63
N MET A 81 -5.39 -2.03 -5.54
CA MET A 81 -6.70 -2.54 -5.16
C MET A 81 -6.62 -3.92 -4.46
N PRO A 82 -5.83 -4.90 -4.95
CA PRO A 82 -5.57 -6.13 -4.20
C PRO A 82 -4.98 -5.88 -2.82
N LEU A 83 -4.00 -4.98 -2.70
CA LEU A 83 -3.35 -4.68 -1.41
C LEU A 83 -4.30 -3.99 -0.44
N ILE A 84 -5.05 -2.98 -0.88
CA ILE A 84 -6.07 -2.31 -0.08
C ILE A 84 -7.08 -3.34 0.44
N ASN A 85 -7.59 -4.23 -0.42
CA ASN A 85 -8.54 -5.26 0.01
C ASN A 85 -7.95 -6.18 1.08
N ARG A 86 -6.67 -6.60 0.94
CA ARG A 86 -6.02 -7.44 1.95
C ARG A 86 -5.90 -6.73 3.31
N PHE A 87 -5.55 -5.45 3.34
CA PHE A 87 -5.48 -4.68 4.58
C PHE A 87 -6.86 -4.40 5.19
N ILE A 88 -7.88 -4.15 4.37
CA ILE A 88 -9.27 -4.02 4.83
C ILE A 88 -9.74 -5.32 5.47
N SER A 89 -9.51 -6.48 4.84
CA SER A 89 -9.84 -7.78 5.41
C SER A 89 -9.08 -8.12 6.70
N ALA A 90 -7.97 -7.42 6.97
CA ALA A 90 -7.19 -7.54 8.19
C ALA A 90 -7.60 -6.50 9.27
N ASP A 91 -8.66 -5.72 9.04
CA ASP A 91 -9.16 -4.67 9.93
C ASP A 91 -8.19 -3.50 10.18
N VAL A 92 -7.52 -3.02 9.12
CA VAL A 92 -6.56 -1.90 9.22
C VAL A 92 -7.20 -0.55 9.60
N LEU A 93 -8.49 -0.34 9.31
CA LEU A 93 -9.10 0.98 9.39
C LEU A 93 -9.17 1.52 10.83
N GLY A 94 -9.61 0.69 11.78
CA GLY A 94 -9.68 1.07 13.19
C GLY A 94 -8.33 1.56 13.72
N PRO A 95 -7.26 0.73 13.62
CA PRO A 95 -5.92 1.11 14.06
C PRO A 95 -5.40 2.41 13.42
N LEU A 96 -5.66 2.64 12.13
CA LEU A 96 -5.25 3.88 11.47
C LEU A 96 -6.02 5.09 12.00
N VAL A 97 -7.32 4.94 12.29
CA VAL A 97 -8.14 6.02 12.86
C VAL A 97 -7.77 6.26 14.32
N ASP A 98 -7.45 5.23 15.10
CA ASP A 98 -6.96 5.35 16.47
C ASP A 98 -5.62 6.10 16.54
N CYS A 99 -4.76 5.96 15.52
CA CYS A 99 -3.53 6.76 15.43
C CYS A 99 -3.81 8.28 15.34
N LEU A 100 -5.01 8.69 14.90
CA LEU A 100 -5.42 10.09 14.83
C LEU A 100 -5.93 10.65 16.16
N SER A 101 -6.09 9.81 17.20
CA SER A 101 -6.64 10.25 18.48
C SER A 101 -5.60 10.96 19.38
N ASP A 102 -4.30 10.91 19.05
CA ASP A 102 -3.26 11.61 19.80
C ASP A 102 -3.23 13.10 19.44
N TYR A 103 -4.20 13.85 19.97
CA TYR A 103 -4.41 15.28 19.72
C TYR A 103 -3.23 16.19 20.10
N ASN A 104 -2.43 15.77 21.07
CA ASN A 104 -1.23 16.48 21.52
C ASN A 104 0.04 15.99 20.83
N SER A 105 -0.09 14.97 19.96
CA SER A 105 0.92 14.45 19.05
C SER A 105 2.30 14.33 19.66
N SER A 106 2.44 13.44 20.64
CA SER A 106 3.77 13.02 21.11
C SER A 106 4.62 12.37 20.01
N GLN A 107 3.97 11.91 18.92
CA GLN A 107 4.60 11.37 17.72
C GLN A 107 3.90 11.89 16.44
N PRO A 108 4.27 13.09 15.93
CA PRO A 108 3.63 13.67 14.74
C PRO A 108 3.76 12.81 13.48
N GLN A 109 4.84 12.04 13.40
CA GLN A 109 5.06 11.10 12.29
C GLN A 109 4.00 10.00 12.25
N LEU A 110 3.47 9.58 13.41
CA LEU A 110 2.44 8.55 13.45
C LEU A 110 1.13 9.05 12.84
N VAL A 111 0.70 10.26 13.23
CA VAL A 111 -0.47 10.93 12.66
C VAL A 111 -0.28 11.16 11.17
N ALA A 112 0.88 11.67 10.75
CA ALA A 112 1.17 11.93 9.34
C ALA A 112 1.10 10.66 8.49
N ASN A 113 1.74 9.56 8.93
CA ASN A 113 1.71 8.29 8.21
C ASN A 113 0.30 7.68 8.21
N ALA A 114 -0.43 7.72 9.32
CA ALA A 114 -1.80 7.22 9.39
C ALA A 114 -2.74 8.01 8.46
N MET A 115 -2.64 9.34 8.47
CA MET A 115 -3.42 10.23 7.61
C MET A 115 -3.11 9.99 6.12
N ALA A 116 -1.83 9.87 5.75
CA ALA A 116 -1.43 9.54 4.37
C ALA A 116 -1.96 8.16 3.94
N THR A 117 -1.87 7.16 4.81
CA THR A 117 -2.37 5.81 4.56
C THR A 117 -3.89 5.81 4.33
N LEU A 118 -4.64 6.49 5.19
CA LEU A 118 -6.09 6.66 5.02
C LEU A 118 -6.43 7.39 3.72
N ALA A 119 -5.64 8.39 3.30
CA ALA A 119 -5.85 9.09 2.04
C ALA A 119 -5.68 8.16 0.82
N ILE A 120 -4.72 7.23 0.85
CA ILE A 120 -4.54 6.22 -0.20
C ILE A 120 -5.74 5.27 -0.22
N ILE A 121 -6.14 4.73 0.94
CA ILE A 121 -7.29 3.80 1.03
C ILE A 121 -8.58 4.49 0.54
N ALA A 122 -8.78 5.77 0.88
CA ALA A 122 -9.94 6.55 0.48
C ALA A 122 -10.14 6.61 -1.04
N THR A 123 -9.06 6.52 -1.84
CA THR A 123 -9.14 6.54 -3.31
C THR A 123 -10.02 5.42 -3.88
N ARG A 124 -10.13 4.29 -3.18
CA ARG A 124 -10.92 3.12 -3.59
C ARG A 124 -12.01 2.74 -2.60
N LYS A 125 -11.87 3.10 -1.32
CA LYS A 125 -12.72 2.62 -0.22
C LYS A 125 -13.28 3.76 0.66
N ALA A 126 -13.55 4.93 0.07
CA ALA A 126 -14.09 6.09 0.76
C ALA A 126 -15.29 5.78 1.67
N LYS A 127 -16.27 5.01 1.17
CA LYS A 127 -17.46 4.64 1.95
C LYS A 127 -17.12 3.88 3.24
N LEU A 128 -16.17 2.94 3.17
CA LEU A 128 -15.76 2.19 4.36
C LEU A 128 -15.07 3.09 5.38
N ILE A 129 -14.27 4.04 4.93
CA ILE A 129 -13.64 5.03 5.83
C ILE A 129 -14.71 5.87 6.51
N PHE A 130 -15.71 6.36 5.79
CA PHE A 130 -16.82 7.16 6.34
C PHE A 130 -17.59 6.43 7.44
N GLU A 131 -17.70 5.11 7.34
CA GLU A 131 -18.41 4.27 8.31
C GLU A 131 -17.60 3.99 9.59
N VAL A 132 -16.30 4.35 9.63
CA VAL A 132 -15.47 4.21 10.83
C VAL A 132 -15.85 5.26 11.86
N GLN A 133 -16.07 4.82 13.09
CA GLN A 133 -16.41 5.70 14.21
C GLN A 133 -15.33 6.78 14.42
N ASN A 134 -15.75 7.99 14.76
CA ASN A 134 -14.91 9.16 15.07
C ASN A 134 -14.02 9.68 13.92
N VAL A 135 -14.01 9.03 12.75
CA VAL A 135 -13.15 9.45 11.62
C VAL A 135 -13.40 10.90 11.22
N MET A 136 -14.66 11.33 11.23
CA MET A 136 -15.06 12.69 10.87
C MET A 136 -14.53 13.72 11.87
N ASP A 137 -14.62 13.41 13.15
CA ASP A 137 -14.16 14.30 14.22
C ASP A 137 -12.65 14.46 14.19
N TYR A 138 -11.91 13.34 14.01
CA TYR A 138 -10.46 13.39 13.86
C TYR A 138 -10.00 14.13 12.60
N LEU A 139 -10.64 13.87 11.44
CA LEU A 139 -10.31 14.58 10.20
C LEU A 139 -10.54 16.09 10.34
N ASN A 140 -11.65 16.50 10.96
CA ASN A 140 -11.93 17.91 11.22
C ASN A 140 -10.94 18.51 12.22
N TYR A 141 -10.60 17.79 13.29
CA TYR A 141 -9.60 18.23 14.26
C TYR A 141 -8.27 18.53 13.59
N TRP A 142 -7.73 17.56 12.84
CA TRP A 142 -6.43 17.70 12.19
C TRP A 142 -6.44 18.74 11.07
N LEU A 143 -7.56 18.90 10.37
CA LEU A 143 -7.71 19.96 9.38
C LEU A 143 -7.60 21.35 10.02
N MET A 144 -8.20 21.55 11.19
CA MET A 144 -8.29 22.86 11.85
C MET A 144 -7.08 23.19 12.72
N ASN A 145 -6.44 22.18 13.32
CA ASN A 145 -5.43 22.39 14.37
C ASN A 145 -4.01 21.97 13.96
N SER A 146 -3.83 21.21 12.86
CA SER A 146 -2.49 20.80 12.44
C SER A 146 -1.68 21.97 11.88
N THR A 147 -0.44 22.10 12.35
CA THR A 147 0.56 22.97 11.71
C THR A 147 1.28 22.30 10.54
N ASP A 148 1.09 20.99 10.35
CA ASP A 148 1.64 20.22 9.24
C ASP A 148 0.70 20.31 8.01
N ASP A 149 1.21 20.92 6.94
CA ASP A 149 0.47 21.13 5.69
C ASP A 149 0.15 19.82 4.96
N GLU A 150 1.01 18.81 5.06
CA GLU A 150 0.78 17.50 4.44
C GLU A 150 -0.37 16.77 5.16
N VAL A 151 -0.41 16.84 6.49
CA VAL A 151 -1.53 16.32 7.29
C VAL A 151 -2.84 17.01 6.89
N LYS A 152 -2.87 18.34 6.80
CA LYS A 152 -4.06 19.08 6.35
C LYS A 152 -4.47 18.70 4.94
N LYS A 153 -3.53 18.62 4.01
CA LYS A 153 -3.78 18.22 2.62
C LYS A 153 -4.38 16.81 2.52
N ASN A 154 -3.85 15.86 3.29
CA ASN A 154 -4.37 14.50 3.33
C ASN A 154 -5.76 14.45 3.97
N ALA A 155 -6.01 15.20 5.05
CA ALA A 155 -7.33 15.33 5.66
C ALA A 155 -8.36 15.87 4.65
N VAL A 156 -8.05 16.95 3.93
CA VAL A 156 -8.89 17.47 2.84
C VAL A 156 -9.11 16.42 1.74
N SER A 157 -8.06 15.71 1.34
CA SER A 157 -8.14 14.66 0.31
C SER A 157 -9.10 13.54 0.69
N ILE A 158 -9.08 13.12 1.96
CA ILE A 158 -10.00 12.11 2.51
C ILE A 158 -11.42 12.68 2.53
N LEU A 159 -11.61 13.85 3.14
CA LEU A 159 -12.92 14.51 3.25
C LEU A 159 -13.60 14.68 1.89
N LYS A 160 -12.87 15.11 0.85
CA LYS A 160 -13.41 15.22 -0.52
C LYS A 160 -13.88 13.88 -1.11
N LYS A 161 -13.29 12.77 -0.70
CA LYS A 161 -13.64 11.43 -1.20
C LYS A 161 -14.82 10.85 -0.44
N ILE A 162 -14.86 11.03 0.88
CA ILE A 162 -15.95 10.52 1.72
C ILE A 162 -17.20 11.41 1.67
N MET A 163 -17.03 12.70 1.36
CA MET A 163 -18.12 13.68 1.21
C MET A 163 -17.94 14.51 -0.09
N PRO A 164 -18.14 13.91 -1.27
CA PRO A 164 -17.87 14.58 -2.56
C PRO A 164 -18.73 15.83 -2.82
N ASN A 165 -19.85 15.97 -2.13
CA ASN A 165 -20.78 17.10 -2.29
C ASN A 165 -20.58 18.22 -1.25
N VAL A 166 -19.65 18.06 -0.31
CA VAL A 166 -19.38 19.07 0.72
C VAL A 166 -18.34 20.06 0.20
N ARG A 167 -18.70 21.34 0.17
CA ARG A 167 -17.73 22.43 -0.04
C ARG A 167 -16.86 22.54 1.21
N ILE A 168 -15.66 21.98 1.15
CA ILE A 168 -14.66 22.16 2.19
C ILE A 168 -14.08 23.56 2.03
N LEU A 169 -14.45 24.47 2.93
CA LEU A 169 -13.86 25.79 3.05
C LEU A 169 -12.53 25.66 3.82
N ALA A 170 -11.56 24.97 3.24
CA ALA A 170 -10.20 25.02 3.74
C ALA A 170 -9.59 26.34 3.23
N GLY A 171 -9.35 27.29 4.14
CA GLY A 171 -8.65 28.55 3.84
C GLY A 171 -7.17 28.30 3.59
N ILE A 172 -6.86 27.68 2.45
CA ILE A 172 -5.52 27.54 1.88
C ILE A 172 -5.31 28.68 0.88
#